data_AF-A0A2V6TIA1-F1
#
_entry.id   AF-A0A2V6TIA1-F1
#
_cell.length_a   1.000
_cell.length_b   1.000
_cell.length_c   1.000
_cell.angle_alpha   90.00
_cell.angle_beta   90.00
_cell.angle_gamma   90.00
#
_symmetry.space_group_name_H-M   'P 1'
#
loop_
_entity.id
_entity.type
_entity.pdbx_description
1 polymer ?
#
loop_
_entity_poly.entity_id
_entity_poly.type
_entity_poly.pdbx_seq_one_letter_code
_entity_poly.pdbx_strand_id
1 'polypeptide(L)'
;MFAPEYGVPEDPATGSSTGPLAAFMIRHRLVSGAAGMRFVSEQGTKMGRRSLLYVELHGAGGADGIDVGGYVTPIAEGTLKL
;
A
#
# COMPACT_ATOMS: atom_id res chain seq x y z
N MET A 1 7.67 5.52 3.91
CA MET A 1 7.42 6.69 3.03
C MET A 1 7.73 7.92 3.85
N PHE A 2 8.39 8.92 3.28
CA PHE A 2 8.76 10.15 3.97
C PHE A 2 8.06 11.32 3.26
N ALA A 3 7.40 12.19 4.02
CA ALA A 3 6.66 13.34 3.49
C ALA A 3 6.74 14.54 4.45
N PRO A 4 7.97 15.01 4.80
CA PRO A 4 8.16 16.05 5.81
C PRO A 4 7.47 17.37 5.44
N GLU A 5 7.35 17.67 4.15
CA GLU A 5 6.65 18.84 3.60
C GLU A 5 5.15 18.86 3.94
N TYR A 6 4.57 17.70 4.23
CA TYR A 6 3.17 17.53 4.65
C TYR A 6 3.04 17.33 6.17
N GLY A 7 4.10 17.57 6.93
CA GLY A 7 4.12 17.35 8.38
C GLY A 7 4.15 15.87 8.77
N VAL A 8 4.50 14.96 7.85
CA VAL A 8 4.59 13.51 8.10
C VAL A 8 6.05 13.10 7.97
N PRO A 9 6.80 13.01 9.09
CA PRO A 9 8.21 12.60 9.04
C PRO A 9 8.38 11.24 8.37
N GLU A 10 7.63 10.22 8.82
CA GLU A 10 7.54 8.91 8.19
C GLU A 10 6.12 8.35 8.37
N ASP A 11 5.54 7.82 7.29
CA ASP A 11 4.23 7.17 7.30
C ASP A 11 4.37 5.64 7.45
N PRO A 12 3.64 4.99 8.37
CA PRO A 12 3.68 3.52 8.58
C PRO A 12 3.15 2.67 7.42
N ALA A 13 2.16 3.16 6.66
CA ALA A 13 1.36 2.35 5.76
C ALA A 13 0.76 3.20 4.65
N THR A 14 1.51 3.39 3.56
CA THR A 14 1.12 4.31 2.49
C THR A 14 0.46 3.55 1.34
N GLY A 15 -0.84 3.31 1.47
CA GLY A 15 -1.63 2.64 0.42
C GLY A 15 -1.54 3.35 -0.94
N SER A 16 -1.60 4.69 -0.93
CA SER A 16 -1.49 5.53 -2.13
C SER A 16 -0.15 5.44 -2.85
N SER A 17 0.93 5.02 -2.17
CA SER A 17 2.23 4.77 -2.80
C SER A 17 2.40 3.31 -3.25
N THR A 18 1.65 2.38 -2.66
CA THR A 18 1.77 0.95 -2.95
C THR A 18 1.23 0.58 -4.33
N GLY A 19 0.13 1.20 -4.77
CA GLY A 19 -0.37 1.04 -6.15
C GLY A 19 0.65 1.50 -7.21
N PRO A 20 1.19 2.73 -7.12
CA PRO A 20 2.27 3.19 -7.98
C PRO A 20 3.54 2.32 -7.93
N LEU A 21 3.89 1.76 -6.76
CA LEU A 21 4.99 0.79 -6.65
C LEU A 21 4.71 -0.45 -7.50
N ALA A 22 3.48 -0.99 -7.47
CA ALA A 22 3.08 -2.11 -8.31
C ALA A 22 3.24 -1.77 -9.81
N ALA A 23 2.73 -0.61 -10.23
CA ALA A 23 2.87 -0.12 -11.61
C ALA A 23 4.34 0.03 -12.02
N PHE A 24 5.19 0.55 -11.14
CA PHE A 24 6.63 0.64 -11.36
C PHE A 24 7.26 -0.75 -11.56
N MET A 25 6.96 -1.70 -10.68
CA MET A 25 7.49 -3.07 -10.78
C MET A 25 7.08 -3.77 -12.08
N ILE A 26 5.83 -3.58 -12.52
CA ILE A 26 5.33 -4.09 -13.81
C ILE A 26 6.10 -3.46 -14.97
N ARG A 27 6.19 -2.12 -15.00
CA ARG A 27 6.89 -1.37 -16.06
C ARG A 27 8.33 -1.82 -16.22
N HIS A 28 9.01 -2.10 -15.11
CA HIS A 28 10.41 -2.52 -15.08
C HIS A 28 10.60 -4.04 -15.07
N ARG A 29 9.53 -4.83 -15.29
CA ARG A 29 9.56 -6.31 -15.33
C ARG A 29 10.19 -6.95 -14.09
N LEU A 30 10.02 -6.32 -12.93
CA LEU A 30 10.42 -6.86 -11.63
C LEU A 30 9.41 -7.90 -11.11
N VAL A 31 8.22 -7.93 -11.69
CA VAL A 31 7.15 -8.90 -11.47
C VAL A 31 6.53 -9.29 -12.82
N SER A 32 5.78 -10.39 -12.87
CA SER A 32 5.22 -10.92 -14.12
C SER A 32 4.24 -9.96 -14.81
N GLY A 33 3.49 -9.17 -14.04
CA GLY A 33 2.38 -8.37 -14.55
C GLY A 33 1.22 -9.20 -15.10
N ALA A 34 1.15 -10.50 -14.78
CA ALA A 34 0.01 -11.33 -15.18
C ALA A 34 -1.28 -10.87 -14.48
N ALA A 35 -2.42 -11.05 -15.14
CA ALA A 35 -3.72 -10.83 -14.51
C ALA A 35 -3.85 -11.74 -13.27
N GLY A 36 -4.38 -11.20 -12.16
CA GLY A 36 -4.50 -11.92 -10.89
C GLY A 36 -3.18 -12.09 -10.14
N MET A 37 -2.08 -11.45 -10.57
CA MET A 37 -0.84 -11.42 -9.79
C MET A 37 -1.08 -10.73 -8.45
N ARG A 38 -0.56 -11.33 -7.39
CA ARG A 38 -0.68 -10.83 -6.02
C ARG A 38 0.68 -10.74 -5.35
N PHE A 39 0.88 -9.70 -4.56
CA PHE A 39 2.05 -9.58 -3.69
C PHE A 39 1.73 -8.79 -2.42
N VAL A 40 2.65 -8.84 -1.47
CA VAL A 40 2.56 -8.11 -0.20
C VAL A 40 3.65 -7.05 -0.15
N SER A 41 3.26 -5.82 0.16
CA SER A 41 4.15 -4.70 0.45
C SER A 41 4.23 -4.51 1.97
N GLU A 42 5.44 -4.59 2.53
CA GLU A 42 5.70 -4.35 3.95
C GLU A 42 6.25 -2.94 4.16
N GLN A 43 5.69 -2.19 5.11
CA GLN A 43 6.12 -0.84 5.48
C GLN A 43 6.09 -0.65 7.00
N GLY A 44 6.83 0.34 7.51
CA GLY A 44 6.74 0.77 8.91
C GLY A 44 7.51 -0.11 9.91
N THR A 45 8.21 -1.15 9.45
CA THR A 45 8.96 -2.07 10.34
C THR A 45 10.07 -1.36 11.12
N LYS A 46 10.80 -0.44 10.50
CA LYS A 46 11.88 0.30 11.16
C LYS A 46 11.40 1.28 12.23
N MET A 47 10.17 1.79 12.08
CA MET A 47 9.53 2.68 13.06
C MET A 47 8.63 1.94 14.07
N GLY A 48 8.67 0.59 14.10
CA GLY A 48 7.88 -0.23 15.03
C GLY A 48 6.38 -0.29 14.74
N ARG A 49 5.94 0.19 13.57
CA ARG A 49 4.53 0.21 13.13
C ARG A 49 4.34 -0.63 11.87
N ARG A 50 4.81 -1.87 11.93
CA ARG A 50 4.80 -2.81 10.80
C ARG A 50 3.38 -2.96 10.25
N SER A 51 3.25 -2.71 8.95
CA SER A 51 2.00 -2.77 8.20
C SER A 51 2.19 -3.61 6.95
N LEU A 52 1.21 -4.46 6.64
CA LEU A 52 1.19 -5.32 5.45
C LEU A 52 0.05 -4.88 4.53
N LEU A 53 0.41 -4.46 3.33
CA LEU A 53 -0.52 -4.07 2.28
C LEU A 53 -0.53 -5.14 1.20
N TYR A 54 -1.71 -5.62 0.84
CA TYR A 54 -1.94 -6.64 -0.17
C TYR A 54 -2.27 -5.96 -1.48
N VAL A 55 -1.63 -6.41 -2.55
CA VAL A 55 -1.83 -5.89 -3.89
C VAL A 55 -2.37 -6.98 -4.79
N GLU A 56 -3.36 -6.64 -5.61
CA GLU A 56 -3.93 -7.50 -6.65
C GLU A 56 -4.02 -6.74 -7.98
N LEU A 57 -3.59 -7.39 -9.06
CA LEU A 57 -3.70 -6.84 -10.41
C LEU A 57 -4.94 -7.36 -11.12
N HIS A 58 -5.72 -6.45 -11.68
CA HIS A 58 -6.82 -6.75 -12.59
C HIS A 58 -6.39 -6.49 -14.03
N GLY A 59 -6.55 -7.50 -14.88
CA GLY A 59 -6.05 -7.47 -16.26
C GLY A 59 -4.52 -7.57 -16.37
N ALA A 60 -4.05 -7.90 -17.58
CA ALA A 60 -2.61 -7.96 -17.83
C ALA A 60 -1.98 -6.57 -17.66
N GLY A 61 -0.88 -6.49 -16.91
CA GLY A 61 -0.21 -5.25 -16.57
C GLY A 61 -0.99 -4.32 -15.64
N GLY A 62 -2.08 -4.79 -15.00
CA GLY A 62 -2.97 -3.94 -14.21
C GLY A 62 -3.87 -3.04 -15.06
N ALA A 63 -4.12 -3.40 -16.33
CA ALA A 63 -4.91 -2.60 -17.26
C ALA A 63 -6.34 -2.31 -16.79
N ASP A 64 -6.92 -3.22 -15.99
CA ASP A 64 -8.27 -3.08 -15.45
C ASP A 64 -8.27 -2.57 -14.00
N GLY A 65 -7.08 -2.33 -13.41
CA GLY A 65 -6.93 -1.79 -12.07
C GLY A 65 -5.84 -2.46 -11.24
N ILE A 66 -5.46 -1.78 -10.17
CA ILE A 66 -4.56 -2.27 -9.13
C ILE A 66 -5.25 -2.04 -7.79
N ASP A 67 -5.67 -3.12 -7.15
CA ASP A 67 -6.27 -3.04 -5.83
C ASP A 67 -5.19 -3.08 -4.76
N VAL A 68 -5.35 -2.23 -3.75
CA VAL A 68 -4.50 -2.20 -2.56
C VAL A 68 -5.40 -2.29 -1.34
N GLY A 69 -5.19 -3.33 -0.53
CA GLY A 69 -5.99 -3.60 0.65
C GLY A 69 -5.15 -4.00 1.85
N GLY A 70 -5.77 -4.05 3.02
CA GLY A 70 -5.13 -4.43 4.26
C GLY A 70 -6.16 -4.74 5.34
N TYR A 71 -5.73 -5.49 6.34
CA TYR A 71 -6.56 -5.73 7.52
C TYR A 71 -6.48 -4.53 8.47
N VAL A 72 -7.58 -4.26 9.14
CA VAL A 72 -7.68 -3.23 10.19
C VAL A 72 -8.11 -3.88 11.50
N THR A 73 -7.60 -3.36 12.61
CA THR A 73 -8.03 -3.76 13.96
C THR A 73 -8.53 -2.51 14.68
N PRO A 74 -9.81 -2.47 15.11
CA PRO A 74 -10.31 -1.37 15.93
C PRO A 74 -9.52 -1.30 17.24
N ILE A 75 -8.98 -0.12 17.57
CA ILE A 75 -8.16 0.08 18.78
C ILE A 75 -8.94 0.85 19.86
N ALA A 76 -9.71 1.84 19.45
CA ALA A 76 -10.50 2.67 20.35
C ALA A 76 -11.75 3.20 19.62
N GLU A 77 -12.78 3.47 20.40
CA GLU A 77 -14.01 4.12 19.97
C GLU A 77 -14.33 5.27 20.93
N GLY A 78 -14.92 6.35 20.42
CA GLY A 78 -15.32 7.49 21.21
C GLY A 78 -16.24 8.44 20.46
N THR A 79 -16.80 9.41 21.18
CA THR A 79 -17.67 10.44 20.61
C THR A 79 -17.05 11.81 20.80
N LEU A 80 -16.85 12.55 19.71
CA LEU A 80 -16.45 13.95 19.75
C LEU A 80 -17.70 14.82 19.80
N LYS A 81 -17.83 15.65 20.84
CA LYS A 81 -18.85 16.70 20.89
C LYS A 81 -18.23 17.98 20.35
N LEU A 82 -18.91 18.59 19.39
CA LEU A 82 -18.54 19.87 18.79
C LEU A 82 -19.02 21.04 19.65
#